data_AF-A0A7Y3UBQ5-F1
#
_entry.id   AF-A0A7Y3UBQ5-F1
#
_cell.length_a   1.000
_cell.length_b   1.000
_cell.length_c   1.000
_cell.angle_alpha   90.00
_cell.angle_beta   90.00
_cell.angle_gamma   90.00
#
_symmetry.space_group_name_H-M   'P 1'
#
loop_
_entity.id
_entity.type
_entity.pdbx_description
1 polymer ?
#
loop_
_entity_poly.entity_id
_entity_poly.type
_entity_poly.pdbx_seq_one_letter_code
_entity_poly.pdbx_strand_id
1 'polypeptide(L)'
;MQRTLSSTPPSALRLIAPVPADTPRPANGAGVGTPGDSSSLVRIELADPNQRSELARLRHEVYAEELGQHDVNPERALSDPLDAFNEFMTATVNGQLVGCISITPPHPEDPTRSAFSIDKYTTRETLPVTVDAGLFEIRLLTVRQSSRGSGIAFLLMYAALRWAESHGATHIMAIGRHDIIDMYYRLGLQPIGIHIQSGRVHFEAMHATIRQLNDTIRARTSALRRLRDRVEWRLDVPFNKAGECYHGGAFFRAIGEDLASTDKRHDIINADVLDAWFDPSPAVTEALRTDLDWLLKTSPPTTCAGLTDAIAHARGVQPENILPGAGSSDLMYLALPRWLNRCSRVLILDPMYGEYAHILKHVIGCRVDRLQLHADNDFDVDPAQLATRAQGRYDLIILVNPNSPTGRHLDRSLLERVLLKVPIRTRVWIDETYIEYVGSSQALERFAAHHSQNVVICKSMSKVYALSGVRAAYLCGPQAVIDELRPFSPPWAVSLPGQMAAIRALNDPEYYGQRYRETHHNRNELARGLVDVCGLEVLPAVANFLMARIPSGSTLNVSSLIAGCREHGLFLRDVSNMGTGVDSRWLRLAVKDRPTNRRMVDIIRKQLVSLQAHGLESVG
;
A
#
# COMPACT_ATOMS: atom_id res chain seq x y z
N MET A 1 19.02 55.86 -37.09
CA MET A 1 19.13 55.61 -35.63
C MET A 1 19.69 54.21 -35.42
N GLN A 2 20.31 53.95 -34.25
CA GLN A 2 20.79 52.64 -33.75
C GLN A 2 21.45 51.69 -34.77
N ARG A 3 22.79 51.75 -34.84
CA ARG A 3 23.65 50.62 -35.22
C ARG A 3 24.18 49.94 -33.96
N THR A 4 24.40 48.63 -34.01
CA THR A 4 25.11 47.84 -32.99
C THR A 4 26.64 47.91 -33.16
N LEU A 5 27.40 47.80 -32.05
CA LEU A 5 28.69 47.08 -31.98
C LEU A 5 29.36 47.15 -30.57
N SER A 6 29.90 46.00 -30.13
CA SER A 6 31.12 45.82 -29.29
C SER A 6 31.15 46.05 -27.75
N SER A 7 32.05 45.26 -27.12
CA SER A 7 32.85 45.47 -25.88
C SER A 7 32.38 45.02 -24.47
N THR A 8 33.33 44.36 -23.78
CA THR A 8 33.51 44.01 -22.33
C THR A 8 34.42 45.06 -21.62
N PRO A 9 34.86 45.00 -20.32
CA PRO A 9 34.82 43.98 -19.23
C PRO A 9 34.15 44.57 -17.92
N PRO A 10 34.65 44.67 -16.64
CA PRO A 10 35.75 44.02 -15.87
C PRO A 10 35.53 43.63 -14.36
N SER A 11 36.04 42.45 -13.97
CA SER A 11 36.76 42.04 -12.71
C SER A 11 36.52 42.62 -11.28
N ALA A 12 36.45 41.69 -10.29
CA ALA A 12 37.15 41.70 -8.97
C ALA A 12 37.18 40.24 -8.41
N LEU A 13 38.30 39.58 -8.03
CA LEU A 13 39.22 39.72 -6.86
C LEU A 13 38.55 39.43 -5.50
N ARG A 14 39.07 38.56 -4.59
CA ARG A 14 40.43 38.00 -4.36
C ARG A 14 40.47 36.51 -3.94
N LEU A 15 41.68 35.91 -3.89
CA LEU A 15 42.01 34.59 -3.30
C LEU A 15 42.44 34.71 -1.82
N ILE A 16 42.50 33.58 -1.07
CA ILE A 16 43.68 33.02 -0.34
C ILE A 16 43.46 31.48 -0.19
N ALA A 17 44.54 30.67 -0.09
CA ALA A 17 44.53 29.20 0.10
C ALA A 17 45.35 28.78 1.34
N PRO A 18 45.44 27.47 1.66
CA PRO A 18 46.63 26.92 2.33
C PRO A 18 47.29 25.75 1.57
N VAL A 19 48.50 25.38 2.03
CA VAL A 19 49.48 24.46 1.40
C VAL A 19 49.81 23.31 2.38
N PRO A 20 50.19 22.08 1.94
CA PRO A 20 50.30 20.89 2.80
C PRO A 20 51.74 20.54 3.25
N ALA A 21 51.89 19.66 4.26
CA ALA A 21 52.79 18.48 4.24
C ALA A 21 52.86 17.66 5.57
N ASP A 22 52.92 16.33 5.41
CA ASP A 22 53.66 15.30 6.18
C ASP A 22 53.30 14.81 7.62
N THR A 23 54.07 13.81 8.06
CA THR A 23 53.79 12.67 8.98
C THR A 23 54.59 12.74 10.32
N PRO A 24 54.50 11.85 11.36
CA PRO A 24 54.21 10.39 11.37
C PRO A 24 53.39 9.78 12.56
N ARG A 25 53.36 8.44 12.59
CA ARG A 25 52.67 7.53 13.55
C ARG A 25 53.37 7.38 14.93
N PRO A 26 52.64 6.86 15.94
CA PRO A 26 53.01 5.56 16.54
C PRO A 26 51.89 4.49 16.40
N ALA A 27 52.05 3.31 17.04
CA ALA A 27 51.32 2.08 16.68
C ALA A 27 50.84 1.21 17.86
N ASN A 28 50.07 0.16 17.52
CA ASN A 28 49.63 -1.01 18.31
C ASN A 28 48.46 -0.83 19.30
N GLY A 29 47.57 -1.83 19.37
CA GLY A 29 46.66 -2.05 20.52
C GLY A 29 45.24 -2.53 20.18
N ALA A 30 45.07 -3.85 20.06
CA ALA A 30 43.83 -4.67 20.09
C ALA A 30 42.42 -4.02 20.23
N GLY A 31 41.43 -4.59 19.52
CA GLY A 31 40.00 -4.44 19.85
C GLY A 31 39.06 -4.50 18.64
N VAL A 32 38.40 -5.64 18.41
CA VAL A 32 37.30 -5.74 17.43
C VAL A 32 36.02 -5.24 18.08
N GLY A 33 35.79 -3.92 18.00
CA GLY A 33 34.57 -3.28 18.48
C GLY A 33 33.54 -3.13 17.36
N THR A 34 32.57 -4.04 17.28
CA THR A 34 31.37 -3.82 16.46
C THR A 34 30.45 -2.81 17.14
N PRO A 35 30.07 -1.68 16.49
CA PRO A 35 28.98 -0.83 16.97
C PRO A 35 27.63 -1.49 16.66
N GLY A 36 27.34 -2.58 17.37
CA GLY A 36 25.98 -3.10 17.46
C GLY A 36 25.18 -2.20 18.38
N ASP A 37 24.44 -1.25 17.82
CA ASP A 37 23.54 -0.38 18.57
C ASP A 37 22.44 -1.23 19.23
N SER A 38 22.62 -1.53 20.51
CA SER A 38 21.74 -2.40 21.29
C SER A 38 20.48 -1.64 21.70
N SER A 39 19.70 -1.18 20.73
CA SER A 39 18.40 -0.58 20.96
C SER A 39 17.50 -1.63 21.62
N SER A 40 17.19 -1.44 22.91
CA SER A 40 16.40 -2.39 23.67
C SER A 40 15.03 -2.57 23.03
N LEU A 41 14.70 -3.82 22.68
CA LEU A 41 13.42 -4.17 22.09
C LEU A 41 12.32 -4.00 23.15
N VAL A 42 11.24 -3.33 22.76
CA VAL A 42 10.04 -3.23 23.59
C VAL A 42 9.21 -4.49 23.33
N ARG A 43 9.01 -5.31 24.35
CA ARG A 43 8.07 -6.43 24.26
C ARG A 43 6.65 -5.95 24.53
N ILE A 44 5.70 -6.43 23.72
CA ILE A 44 4.26 -6.19 23.87
C ILE A 44 3.55 -7.54 23.94
N GLU A 45 2.94 -7.84 25.08
CA GLU A 45 2.22 -9.10 25.36
C GLU A 45 1.00 -8.88 26.27
N LEU A 46 0.01 -9.77 26.21
CA LEU A 46 -1.10 -9.81 27.19
C LEU A 46 -0.53 -10.12 28.58
N ALA A 47 -1.16 -9.58 29.62
CA ALA A 47 -0.71 -9.78 31.00
C ALA A 47 -0.99 -11.21 31.49
N ASP A 48 0.06 -11.90 31.92
CA ASP A 48 -0.05 -13.12 32.71
C ASP A 48 -0.77 -12.79 34.04
N PRO A 49 -1.72 -13.60 34.53
CA PRO A 49 -2.22 -13.54 35.91
C PRO A 49 -1.14 -13.31 36.99
N ASN A 50 0.07 -13.85 36.81
CA ASN A 50 1.22 -13.61 37.70
C ASN A 50 1.66 -12.13 37.75
N GLN A 51 1.45 -11.35 36.70
CA GLN A 51 1.81 -9.92 36.62
C GLN A 51 0.80 -8.99 37.30
N ARG A 52 -0.37 -9.49 37.75
CA ARG A 52 -1.43 -8.67 38.40
C ARG A 52 -0.89 -7.84 39.58
N SER A 53 -0.01 -8.43 40.39
CA SER A 53 0.63 -7.74 41.52
C SER A 53 1.64 -6.66 41.10
N GLU A 54 2.27 -6.77 39.93
CA GLU A 54 3.16 -5.74 39.40
C GLU A 54 2.35 -4.60 38.74
N LEU A 55 1.28 -4.94 38.03
CA LEU A 55 0.32 -3.97 37.47
C LEU A 55 -0.35 -3.13 38.57
N ALA A 56 -0.77 -3.75 39.67
CA ALA A 56 -1.36 -3.05 40.81
C ALA A 56 -0.38 -2.05 41.46
N ARG A 57 0.90 -2.41 41.56
CA ARG A 57 1.99 -1.53 42.04
C ARG A 57 2.28 -0.40 41.07
N LEU A 58 2.42 -0.68 39.77
CA LEU A 58 2.64 0.32 38.73
C LEU A 58 1.48 1.34 38.68
N ARG A 59 0.25 0.90 38.92
CA ARG A 59 -0.92 1.79 39.04
C ARG A 59 -0.87 2.62 40.31
N HIS A 60 -0.42 2.09 41.44
CA HIS A 60 -0.25 2.86 42.68
C HIS A 60 0.87 3.92 42.55
N GLU A 61 2.03 3.53 42.03
CA GLU A 61 3.19 4.38 41.68
C GLU A 61 2.74 5.63 40.90
N VAL A 62 1.87 5.45 39.89
CA VAL A 62 1.40 6.55 39.04
C VAL A 62 0.14 7.24 39.58
N TYR A 63 -0.94 6.52 39.86
CA TYR A 63 -2.23 7.15 40.19
C TYR A 63 -2.38 7.58 41.65
N ALA A 64 -1.63 6.98 42.59
CA ALA A 64 -1.60 7.43 43.99
C ALA A 64 -0.39 8.33 44.27
N GLU A 65 0.84 7.81 44.11
CA GLU A 65 2.06 8.51 44.54
C GLU A 65 2.44 9.71 43.64
N GLU A 66 2.36 9.59 42.32
CA GLU A 66 2.65 10.71 41.40
C GLU A 66 1.48 11.69 41.25
N LEU A 67 0.27 11.20 40.94
CA LEU A 67 -0.83 12.04 40.45
C LEU A 67 -1.82 12.47 41.53
N GLY A 68 -1.91 11.77 42.66
CA GLY A 68 -2.92 12.05 43.69
C GLY A 68 -4.36 11.91 43.21
N GLN A 69 -4.64 10.92 42.36
CA GLN A 69 -6.02 10.50 42.04
C GLN A 69 -6.62 9.67 43.20
N HIS A 70 -5.77 8.87 43.85
CA HIS A 70 -6.11 8.00 44.97
C HIS A 70 -5.15 8.23 46.15
N ASP A 71 -5.59 7.87 47.36
CA ASP A 71 -4.74 7.93 48.55
C ASP A 71 -3.64 6.86 48.53
N VAL A 72 -2.49 7.19 49.13
CA VAL A 72 -1.32 6.30 49.22
C VAL A 72 -1.55 5.26 50.33
N ASN A 73 -1.98 4.06 49.95
CA ASN A 73 -2.20 2.94 50.88
C ASN A 73 -0.91 2.19 51.28
N PRO A 74 -0.88 1.49 52.45
CA PRO A 74 0.28 0.70 52.91
C PRO A 74 0.66 -0.47 52.01
N GLU A 75 -0.31 -1.05 51.30
CA GLU A 75 -0.12 -2.21 50.41
C GLU A 75 0.67 -1.85 49.14
N ARG A 76 0.75 -0.54 48.83
CA ARG A 76 1.34 0.06 47.63
C ARG A 76 0.82 -0.58 46.34
N ALA A 77 -0.51 -0.75 46.29
CA ALA A 77 -1.23 -1.41 45.21
C ALA A 77 -2.60 -0.78 44.98
N LEU A 78 -3.06 -0.71 43.74
CA LEU A 78 -4.44 -0.31 43.39
C LEU A 78 -5.18 -1.42 42.63
N SER A 79 -6.46 -1.58 42.94
CA SER A 79 -7.40 -2.48 42.28
C SER A 79 -8.71 -1.76 41.94
N ASP A 80 -9.35 -2.17 40.85
CA ASP A 80 -10.69 -1.75 40.41
C ASP A 80 -11.53 -3.03 40.25
N PRO A 81 -12.82 -3.08 40.63
CA PRO A 81 -13.69 -4.23 40.37
C PRO A 81 -13.69 -4.71 38.91
N LEU A 82 -13.42 -3.80 37.96
CA LEU A 82 -13.35 -4.12 36.54
C LEU A 82 -12.04 -4.82 36.13
N ASP A 83 -11.05 -4.94 37.02
CA ASP A 83 -9.83 -5.73 36.80
C ASP A 83 -10.07 -7.24 36.69
N ALA A 84 -11.28 -7.71 37.03
CA ALA A 84 -11.73 -9.07 36.76
C ALA A 84 -12.12 -9.32 35.29
N PHE A 85 -12.47 -8.26 34.55
CA PHE A 85 -12.94 -8.29 33.16
C PHE A 85 -12.02 -7.55 32.18
N ASN A 86 -11.10 -6.74 32.70
CA ASN A 86 -10.13 -5.97 31.93
C ASN A 86 -9.06 -6.88 31.30
N GLU A 87 -8.94 -6.82 29.98
CA GLU A 87 -7.82 -7.39 29.26
C GLU A 87 -6.65 -6.41 29.27
N PHE A 88 -5.56 -6.79 29.94
CA PHE A 88 -4.37 -5.96 30.14
C PHE A 88 -3.29 -6.29 29.12
N MET A 89 -2.70 -5.26 28.52
CA MET A 89 -1.51 -5.38 27.67
C MET A 89 -0.34 -4.67 28.33
N THR A 90 0.82 -5.33 28.31
CA THR A 90 2.04 -4.89 28.97
C THR A 90 3.07 -4.38 27.97
N ALA A 91 3.91 -3.44 28.41
CA ALA A 91 5.13 -3.04 27.73
C ALA A 91 6.31 -3.33 28.64
N THR A 92 7.20 -4.20 28.18
CA THR A 92 8.34 -4.71 28.95
C THR A 92 9.64 -4.40 28.21
N VAL A 93 10.62 -3.82 28.89
CA VAL A 93 11.93 -3.46 28.34
C VAL A 93 13.02 -4.09 29.21
N ASN A 94 13.95 -4.82 28.60
CA ASN A 94 15.02 -5.56 29.30
C ASN A 94 14.51 -6.46 30.45
N GLY A 95 13.27 -6.96 30.35
CA GLY A 95 12.63 -7.80 31.37
C GLY A 95 11.91 -7.05 32.50
N GLN A 96 11.88 -5.72 32.49
CA GLN A 96 11.14 -4.91 33.47
C GLN A 96 9.85 -4.35 32.87
N LEU A 97 8.74 -4.39 33.62
CA LEU A 97 7.50 -3.72 33.25
C LEU A 97 7.71 -2.19 33.27
N VAL A 98 7.44 -1.54 32.15
CA VAL A 98 7.60 -0.08 31.98
C VAL A 98 6.30 0.63 31.61
N GLY A 99 5.27 -0.11 31.23
CA GLY A 99 3.92 0.42 31.07
C GLY A 99 2.86 -0.66 30.87
N CYS A 100 1.60 -0.26 30.98
CA CYS A 100 0.44 -1.07 30.67
C CYS A 100 -0.71 -0.24 30.11
N ILE A 101 -1.68 -0.91 29.51
CA ILE A 101 -3.00 -0.39 29.17
C ILE A 101 -4.03 -1.49 29.42
N SER A 102 -5.30 -1.15 29.63
CA SER A 102 -6.37 -2.14 29.70
C SER A 102 -7.51 -1.81 28.75
N ILE A 103 -8.27 -2.85 28.39
CA ILE A 103 -9.54 -2.74 27.69
C ILE A 103 -10.61 -3.44 28.50
N THR A 104 -11.74 -2.78 28.72
CA THR A 104 -12.97 -3.44 29.17
C THR A 104 -13.78 -3.82 27.93
N PRO A 105 -13.92 -5.12 27.59
CA PRO A 105 -14.84 -5.57 26.54
C PRO A 105 -16.30 -5.49 27.03
N PRO A 106 -17.28 -5.53 26.12
CA PRO A 106 -18.68 -5.71 26.51
C PRO A 106 -18.89 -7.10 27.14
N HIS A 107 -19.82 -7.22 28.08
CA HIS A 107 -20.08 -8.45 28.83
C HIS A 107 -20.70 -9.51 27.91
N PRO A 108 -20.16 -10.75 27.84
CA PRO A 108 -20.59 -11.75 26.86
C PRO A 108 -22.07 -12.13 26.91
N GLU A 109 -22.69 -12.07 28.10
CA GLU A 109 -24.06 -12.54 28.32
C GLU A 109 -25.13 -11.44 28.18
N ASP A 110 -24.76 -10.17 28.39
CA ASP A 110 -25.65 -9.00 28.18
C ASP A 110 -24.81 -7.75 27.88
N PRO A 111 -24.53 -7.46 26.60
CA PRO A 111 -23.79 -6.27 26.20
C PRO A 111 -24.42 -4.95 26.66
N THR A 112 -25.74 -4.90 26.89
CA THR A 112 -26.44 -3.69 27.33
C THR A 112 -26.22 -3.38 28.81
N ARG A 113 -25.69 -4.35 29.59
CA ARG A 113 -25.34 -4.20 31.02
C ARG A 113 -23.85 -4.21 31.31
N SER A 114 -22.99 -4.28 30.29
CA SER A 114 -21.52 -4.28 30.39
C SER A 114 -20.97 -3.15 31.26
N ALA A 115 -20.44 -3.42 32.45
CA ALA A 115 -20.01 -2.36 33.37
C ALA A 115 -18.69 -1.69 32.90
N PHE A 116 -18.73 -0.38 32.69
CA PHE A 116 -17.62 0.48 32.26
C PHE A 116 -17.20 1.44 33.40
N SER A 117 -16.06 2.12 33.27
CA SER A 117 -15.68 3.18 34.23
C SER A 117 -16.59 4.40 34.11
N ILE A 118 -17.11 4.70 32.91
CA ILE A 118 -17.98 5.86 32.72
C ILE A 118 -19.27 5.79 33.55
N ASP A 119 -19.78 4.58 33.84
CA ASP A 119 -20.96 4.36 34.70
C ASP A 119 -20.74 4.82 36.17
N LYS A 120 -19.48 5.03 36.59
CA LYS A 120 -19.14 5.60 37.90
C LYS A 120 -19.37 7.12 37.96
N TYR A 121 -19.61 7.77 36.81
CA TYR A 121 -19.62 9.22 36.65
C TYR A 121 -20.83 9.77 35.89
N THR A 122 -21.53 8.96 35.09
CA THR A 122 -22.73 9.36 34.34
C THR A 122 -23.65 8.16 34.06
N THR A 123 -24.89 8.38 33.63
CA THR A 123 -25.82 7.30 33.21
C THR A 123 -25.80 7.09 31.70
N ARG A 124 -26.28 5.94 31.22
CA ARG A 124 -26.19 5.57 29.79
C ARG A 124 -27.14 6.35 28.90
N GLU A 125 -28.24 6.83 29.46
CA GLU A 125 -29.23 7.68 28.81
C GLU A 125 -28.67 9.09 28.53
N THR A 126 -27.62 9.51 29.25
CA THR A 126 -26.94 10.80 29.08
C THR A 126 -25.62 10.69 28.30
N LEU A 127 -25.18 9.49 27.93
CA LEU A 127 -24.02 9.30 27.05
C LEU A 127 -24.39 9.70 25.60
N PRO A 128 -23.67 10.64 24.96
CA PRO A 128 -23.87 10.98 23.54
C PRO A 128 -23.23 9.92 22.60
N VAL A 129 -23.15 8.67 23.04
CA VAL A 129 -22.56 7.53 22.32
C VAL A 129 -23.41 6.28 22.53
N THR A 130 -23.61 5.49 21.47
CA THR A 130 -24.39 4.24 21.56
C THR A 130 -23.65 3.21 22.42
N VAL A 131 -24.31 2.66 23.44
CA VAL A 131 -23.80 1.51 24.20
C VAL A 131 -24.33 0.22 23.58
N ASP A 132 -23.48 -0.48 22.84
CA ASP A 132 -23.81 -1.71 22.12
C ASP A 132 -22.70 -2.77 22.23
N ALA A 133 -22.91 -3.94 21.62
CA ALA A 133 -21.94 -5.05 21.60
C ALA A 133 -20.65 -4.75 20.81
N GLY A 134 -20.55 -3.60 20.15
CA GLY A 134 -19.35 -3.13 19.47
C GLY A 134 -18.55 -2.07 20.26
N LEU A 135 -19.04 -1.64 21.43
CA LEU A 135 -18.37 -0.68 22.31
C LEU A 135 -17.34 -1.37 23.22
N PHE A 136 -16.08 -0.94 23.12
CA PHE A 136 -14.99 -1.33 24.02
C PHE A 136 -14.42 -0.09 24.72
N GLU A 137 -14.07 -0.19 26.01
CA GLU A 137 -13.55 0.94 26.79
C GLU A 137 -12.03 0.81 27.01
N ILE A 138 -11.23 1.73 26.45
CA ILE A 138 -9.77 1.78 26.67
C ILE A 138 -9.43 2.63 27.89
N ARG A 139 -8.61 2.07 28.79
CA ARG A 139 -8.35 2.62 30.13
C ARG A 139 -6.92 2.39 30.60
N LEU A 140 -6.60 2.96 31.78
CA LEU A 140 -5.43 2.63 32.59
C LEU A 140 -4.08 2.68 31.82
N LEU A 141 -3.98 3.56 30.83
CA LEU A 141 -2.73 3.80 30.10
C LEU A 141 -1.70 4.40 31.05
N THR A 142 -0.81 3.53 31.52
CA THR A 142 0.15 3.81 32.57
C THR A 142 1.55 3.57 32.00
N VAL A 143 2.44 4.56 32.13
CA VAL A 143 3.85 4.43 31.70
C VAL A 143 4.73 5.05 32.77
N ARG A 144 5.75 4.30 33.22
CA ARG A 144 6.74 4.78 34.20
C ARG A 144 7.45 6.04 33.72
N GLN A 145 7.77 6.94 34.64
CA GLN A 145 8.37 8.24 34.32
C GLN A 145 9.62 8.11 33.44
N SER A 146 10.49 7.15 33.74
CA SER A 146 11.71 6.82 32.98
C SER A 146 11.49 6.38 31.53
N SER A 147 10.25 6.01 31.17
CA SER A 147 9.87 5.49 29.84
C SER A 147 8.91 6.40 29.09
N ARG A 148 8.62 7.60 29.60
CA ARG A 148 7.80 8.62 28.88
C ARG A 148 8.59 9.22 27.71
N GLY A 149 7.90 9.70 26.68
CA GLY A 149 8.51 10.19 25.43
C GLY A 149 9.07 9.11 24.48
N SER A 150 9.31 7.88 24.96
CA SER A 150 9.89 6.76 24.19
C SER A 150 9.04 6.22 23.02
N GLY A 151 7.75 6.56 22.97
CA GLY A 151 6.75 5.96 22.09
C GLY A 151 5.97 4.78 22.72
N ILE A 152 6.33 4.29 23.91
CA ILE A 152 5.64 3.17 24.58
C ILE A 152 4.13 3.41 24.76
N ALA A 153 3.71 4.63 25.11
CA ALA A 153 2.28 4.97 25.25
C ALA A 153 1.49 4.78 23.94
N PHE A 154 2.08 5.15 22.80
CA PHE A 154 1.49 4.94 21.47
C PHE A 154 1.51 3.45 21.07
N LEU A 155 2.54 2.69 21.47
CA LEU A 155 2.61 1.25 21.23
C LEU A 155 1.55 0.47 22.01
N LEU A 156 1.38 0.77 23.30
CA LEU A 156 0.33 0.19 24.14
C LEU A 156 -1.07 0.52 23.57
N MET A 157 -1.28 1.78 23.20
CA MET A 157 -2.54 2.18 22.55
C MET A 157 -2.76 1.46 21.20
N TYR A 158 -1.73 1.32 20.37
CA TYR A 158 -1.83 0.55 19.13
C TYR A 158 -2.13 -0.93 19.38
N ALA A 159 -1.48 -1.54 20.36
CA ALA A 159 -1.75 -2.90 20.82
C ALA A 159 -3.24 -3.08 21.20
N ALA A 160 -3.76 -2.17 22.02
CA ALA A 160 -5.14 -2.18 22.46
C ALA A 160 -6.13 -2.06 21.28
N LEU A 161 -5.90 -1.12 20.37
CA LEU A 161 -6.74 -0.92 19.18
C LEU A 161 -6.75 -2.14 18.26
N ARG A 162 -5.62 -2.84 18.12
CA ARG A 162 -5.51 -4.03 17.26
C ARG A 162 -6.12 -5.29 17.87
N TRP A 163 -6.12 -5.42 19.19
CA TRP A 163 -6.82 -6.48 19.91
C TRP A 163 -8.33 -6.24 19.96
N ALA A 164 -8.79 -5.00 20.21
CA ALA A 164 -10.21 -4.67 20.18
C ALA A 164 -10.81 -4.91 18.78
N GLU A 165 -10.10 -4.52 17.72
CA GLU A 165 -10.50 -4.79 16.33
C GLU A 165 -10.70 -6.29 16.03
N SER A 166 -9.87 -7.19 16.57
CA SER A 166 -10.03 -8.63 16.33
C SER A 166 -11.15 -9.26 17.15
N HIS A 167 -11.49 -8.67 18.30
CA HIS A 167 -12.53 -9.13 19.21
C HIS A 167 -13.92 -8.53 18.91
N GLY A 168 -14.07 -7.87 17.75
CA GLY A 168 -15.36 -7.42 17.23
C GLY A 168 -15.73 -5.98 17.56
N ALA A 169 -14.83 -5.18 18.14
CA ALA A 169 -15.09 -3.77 18.37
C ALA A 169 -15.43 -3.04 17.06
N THR A 170 -16.45 -2.18 17.11
CA THR A 170 -16.81 -1.28 16.00
C THR A 170 -16.52 0.18 16.36
N HIS A 171 -16.54 0.52 17.66
CA HIS A 171 -16.15 1.81 18.20
C HIS A 171 -15.61 1.69 19.63
N ILE A 172 -14.91 2.74 20.07
CA ILE A 172 -14.17 2.75 21.34
C ILE A 172 -14.46 4.06 22.09
N MET A 173 -14.62 3.91 23.40
CA MET A 173 -14.63 5.00 24.38
C MET A 173 -13.33 4.98 25.19
N ALA A 174 -12.85 6.14 25.62
CA ALA A 174 -11.73 6.23 26.55
C ALA A 174 -11.89 7.44 27.49
N ILE A 175 -11.45 7.28 28.74
CA ILE A 175 -11.36 8.37 29.72
C ILE A 175 -9.89 8.80 29.82
N GLY A 176 -9.54 9.92 29.17
CA GLY A 176 -8.17 10.42 29.06
C GLY A 176 -7.87 11.51 30.08
N ARG A 177 -6.65 11.52 30.64
CA ARG A 177 -6.17 12.59 31.52
C ARG A 177 -5.75 13.80 30.70
N HIS A 178 -6.08 15.02 31.15
CA HIS A 178 -5.85 16.26 30.39
C HIS A 178 -4.40 16.42 29.90
N ASP A 179 -3.39 16.16 30.75
CA ASP A 179 -1.97 16.30 30.40
C ASP A 179 -1.49 15.42 29.22
N ILE A 180 -2.30 14.41 28.84
CA ILE A 180 -2.02 13.50 27.72
C ILE A 180 -3.17 13.42 26.71
N ILE A 181 -4.22 14.24 26.83
CA ILE A 181 -5.45 14.19 26.00
C ILE A 181 -5.13 14.35 24.51
N ASP A 182 -4.18 15.24 24.26
CA ASP A 182 -3.44 15.52 23.04
C ASP A 182 -2.97 14.25 22.27
N MET A 183 -2.63 13.17 22.99
CA MET A 183 -2.26 11.88 22.38
C MET A 183 -3.48 11.15 21.79
N TYR A 184 -4.61 11.18 22.49
CA TYR A 184 -5.87 10.55 22.08
C TYR A 184 -6.51 11.31 20.92
N TYR A 185 -6.56 12.65 20.99
CA TYR A 185 -6.96 13.51 19.88
C TYR A 185 -6.11 13.23 18.63
N ARG A 186 -4.78 13.17 18.79
CA ARG A 186 -3.88 12.81 17.71
C ARG A 186 -4.14 11.40 17.16
N LEU A 187 -4.81 10.50 17.86
CA LEU A 187 -5.16 9.16 17.35
C LEU A 187 -6.53 9.11 16.67
N GLY A 188 -7.32 10.18 16.73
CA GLY A 188 -8.64 10.30 16.12
C GLY A 188 -9.80 10.26 17.11
N LEU A 189 -9.56 10.02 18.40
CA LEU A 189 -10.60 10.13 19.44
C LEU A 189 -11.07 11.58 19.56
N GLN A 190 -12.38 11.80 19.62
CA GLN A 190 -13.00 13.11 19.76
C GLN A 190 -13.60 13.27 21.17
N PRO A 191 -13.55 14.46 21.78
CA PRO A 191 -14.16 14.70 23.09
C PRO A 191 -15.69 14.59 22.99
N ILE A 192 -16.33 14.05 24.05
CA ILE A 192 -17.80 13.92 24.11
C ILE A 192 -18.45 14.87 25.13
N GLY A 193 -17.74 15.91 25.57
CA GLY A 193 -18.25 16.96 26.46
C GLY A 193 -18.43 16.56 27.92
N ILE A 194 -17.98 15.37 28.31
CA ILE A 194 -18.04 14.85 29.68
C ILE A 194 -16.66 15.00 30.33
N HIS A 195 -16.53 15.95 31.26
CA HIS A 195 -15.33 16.19 32.04
C HIS A 195 -15.52 15.62 33.46
N ILE A 196 -14.49 14.97 33.99
CA ILE A 196 -14.53 14.18 35.24
C ILE A 196 -13.36 14.59 36.12
N GLN A 197 -13.59 14.81 37.40
CA GLN A 197 -12.51 14.98 38.39
C GLN A 197 -12.46 13.77 39.32
N SER A 198 -11.26 13.24 39.55
CA SER A 198 -11.00 12.14 40.48
C SER A 198 -9.73 12.48 41.28
N GLY A 199 -9.89 12.70 42.59
CA GLY A 199 -8.84 13.29 43.43
C GLY A 199 -8.37 14.65 42.87
N ARG A 200 -7.07 14.77 42.66
CA ARG A 200 -6.42 15.95 42.07
C ARG A 200 -6.38 15.96 40.54
N VAL A 201 -6.97 14.94 39.88
CA VAL A 201 -6.77 14.69 38.46
C VAL A 201 -8.04 14.96 37.65
N HIS A 202 -7.89 15.70 36.55
CA HIS A 202 -8.95 15.99 35.61
C HIS A 202 -8.86 15.09 34.36
N PHE A 203 -10.00 14.51 34.00
CA PHE A 203 -10.18 13.63 32.86
C PHE A 203 -11.28 14.15 31.94
N GLU A 204 -11.26 13.69 30.70
CA GLU A 204 -12.32 13.90 29.72
C GLU A 204 -12.64 12.56 29.04
N ALA A 205 -13.92 12.30 28.83
CA ALA A 205 -14.36 11.16 28.03
C ALA A 205 -14.30 11.50 26.54
N MET A 206 -13.85 10.53 25.74
CA MET A 206 -13.72 10.63 24.30
C MET A 206 -14.23 9.37 23.60
N HIS A 207 -14.54 9.50 22.31
CA HIS A 207 -15.06 8.43 21.46
C HIS A 207 -14.42 8.45 20.07
N ALA A 208 -14.31 7.28 19.43
CA ALA A 208 -14.17 7.16 17.98
C ALA A 208 -14.54 5.77 17.47
N THR A 209 -14.98 5.69 16.21
CA THR A 209 -15.14 4.40 15.51
C THR A 209 -13.79 3.78 15.19
N ILE A 210 -13.74 2.44 15.15
CA ILE A 210 -12.57 1.67 14.70
C ILE A 210 -12.16 2.05 13.26
N ARG A 211 -13.09 2.55 12.44
CA ARG A 211 -12.80 3.10 11.11
C ARG A 211 -11.94 4.37 11.20
N GLN A 212 -12.39 5.39 11.94
CA GLN A 212 -11.65 6.65 12.12
C GLN A 212 -10.24 6.39 12.68
N LEU A 213 -10.14 5.58 13.73
CA LEU A 213 -8.87 5.23 14.36
C LEU A 213 -7.93 4.50 13.38
N ASN A 214 -8.44 3.53 12.60
CA ASN A 214 -7.66 2.86 11.55
C ASN A 214 -7.19 3.82 10.44
N ASP A 215 -7.99 4.82 10.07
CA ASP A 215 -7.61 5.79 9.03
C ASP A 215 -6.54 6.78 9.53
N THR A 216 -6.62 7.24 10.79
CA THR A 216 -5.55 8.01 11.44
C THR A 216 -4.26 7.19 11.61
N ILE A 217 -4.39 5.89 11.91
CA ILE A 217 -3.28 4.92 11.95
C ILE A 217 -2.65 4.76 10.57
N ARG A 218 -3.44 4.60 9.50
CA ARG A 218 -2.96 4.50 8.10
C ARG A 218 -2.15 5.74 7.70
N ALA A 219 -2.62 6.93 8.04
CA ALA A 219 -1.89 8.19 7.81
C ALA A 219 -0.51 8.26 8.51
N ARG A 220 -0.26 7.40 9.52
CA ARG A 220 0.99 7.32 10.30
C ARG A 220 1.82 6.07 10.03
N THR A 221 1.65 5.44 8.87
CA THR A 221 2.40 4.26 8.42
C THR A 221 3.93 4.38 8.60
N SER A 222 4.51 5.58 8.45
CA SER A 222 5.96 5.81 8.65
C SER A 222 6.41 5.65 10.10
N ALA A 223 5.63 6.14 11.08
CA ALA A 223 5.93 5.99 12.51
C ALA A 223 5.72 4.54 12.97
N LEU A 224 4.61 3.92 12.55
CA LEU A 224 4.31 2.51 12.84
C LEU A 224 5.39 1.56 12.31
N ARG A 225 5.94 1.83 11.12
CA ARG A 225 7.06 1.05 10.55
C ARG A 225 8.32 1.13 11.43
N ARG A 226 8.71 2.34 11.88
CA ARG A 226 9.86 2.54 12.80
C ARG A 226 9.68 1.84 14.14
N LEU A 227 8.44 1.79 14.64
CA LEU A 227 8.11 1.15 15.92
C LEU A 227 8.10 -0.38 15.80
N ARG A 228 7.50 -0.93 14.74
CA ARG A 228 7.50 -2.38 14.44
C ARG A 228 8.90 -2.97 14.48
N ASP A 229 9.86 -2.28 13.89
CA ASP A 229 11.25 -2.74 13.75
C ASP A 229 12.04 -2.68 15.08
N ARG A 230 11.39 -2.24 16.18
CA ARG A 230 11.93 -2.16 17.55
C ARG A 230 11.08 -2.89 18.60
N VAL A 231 10.14 -3.75 18.16
CA VAL A 231 9.16 -4.39 19.04
C VAL A 231 9.16 -5.92 18.93
N GLU A 232 9.23 -6.59 20.08
CA GLU A 232 8.91 -8.03 20.20
C GLU A 232 7.40 -8.17 20.45
N TRP A 233 6.63 -8.33 19.37
CA TRP A 233 5.16 -8.43 19.43
C TRP A 233 4.73 -9.88 19.66
N ARG A 234 3.99 -10.12 20.76
CA ARG A 234 3.55 -11.44 21.19
C ARG A 234 2.04 -11.54 21.47
N LEU A 235 1.26 -10.55 21.01
CA LEU A 235 -0.18 -10.74 20.97
C LEU A 235 -0.53 -11.82 19.93
N ASP A 236 -1.64 -12.49 20.19
CA ASP A 236 -2.36 -13.39 19.27
C ASP A 236 -2.74 -12.69 17.95
N VAL A 237 -3.07 -11.40 18.01
CA VAL A 237 -3.31 -10.56 16.83
C VAL A 237 -2.01 -10.20 16.09
N PRO A 238 -1.99 -10.21 14.74
CA PRO A 238 -0.79 -9.82 14.00
C PRO A 238 -0.56 -8.30 14.08
N PHE A 239 0.70 -7.87 14.27
CA PHE A 239 1.09 -6.44 14.43
C PHE A 239 0.45 -5.54 13.37
N ASN A 240 0.53 -5.93 12.10
CA ASN A 240 -0.28 -5.34 11.04
C ASN A 240 -1.48 -6.26 10.80
N LYS A 241 -2.66 -5.70 10.53
CA LYS A 241 -3.78 -6.48 9.96
C LYS A 241 -3.28 -7.20 8.70
N ALA A 242 -3.80 -8.40 8.43
CA ALA A 242 -3.47 -9.14 7.22
C ALA A 242 -3.92 -8.32 5.99
N GLY A 243 -2.99 -7.52 5.47
CA GLY A 243 -3.29 -6.48 4.51
C GLY A 243 -3.36 -7.05 3.12
N GLU A 244 -4.56 -7.35 2.65
CA GLU A 244 -4.87 -7.44 1.22
C GLU A 244 -4.13 -6.32 0.48
N CYS A 245 -3.45 -6.64 -0.62
CA CYS A 245 -2.79 -5.60 -1.38
C CYS A 245 -3.86 -4.75 -2.07
N TYR A 246 -4.19 -3.59 -1.49
CA TYR A 246 -5.15 -2.67 -2.08
C TYR A 246 -4.77 -2.35 -3.53
N HIS A 247 -5.63 -2.71 -4.48
CA HIS A 247 -5.42 -2.51 -5.93
C HIS A 247 -6.22 -1.33 -6.51
N GLY A 248 -7.18 -0.81 -5.76
CA GLY A 248 -8.23 0.09 -6.23
C GLY A 248 -9.58 -0.56 -5.92
N GLY A 249 -10.60 -0.35 -6.75
CA GLY A 249 -11.87 -1.09 -6.64
C GLY A 249 -12.79 -0.59 -5.54
N ALA A 250 -12.37 0.43 -4.78
CA ALA A 250 -13.17 1.09 -3.75
C ALA A 250 -14.48 1.68 -4.28
N PHE A 251 -14.60 1.83 -5.60
CA PHE A 251 -15.81 2.26 -6.31
C PHE A 251 -16.94 1.22 -6.27
N PHE A 252 -16.67 -0.07 -6.09
CA PHE A 252 -17.72 -1.08 -5.94
C PHE A 252 -18.59 -0.83 -4.70
N ARG A 253 -18.04 -0.26 -3.63
CA ARG A 253 -18.82 0.21 -2.46
C ARG A 253 -19.78 1.35 -2.75
N ALA A 254 -19.55 2.11 -3.83
CA ALA A 254 -20.46 3.15 -4.28
C ALA A 254 -21.51 2.62 -5.27
N ILE A 255 -21.18 1.60 -6.07
CA ILE A 255 -22.15 0.87 -6.90
C ILE A 255 -23.11 0.05 -6.01
N GLY A 256 -22.54 -0.87 -5.25
CA GLY A 256 -23.18 -1.96 -4.52
C GLY A 256 -22.30 -3.20 -4.66
N GLU A 257 -21.75 -3.72 -3.55
CA GLU A 257 -20.85 -4.90 -3.57
C GLU A 257 -21.63 -6.23 -3.74
N ASP A 258 -22.95 -6.20 -3.55
CA ASP A 258 -23.88 -7.28 -3.87
C ASP A 258 -24.20 -7.42 -5.37
N LEU A 259 -23.85 -6.39 -6.17
CA LEU A 259 -24.18 -6.25 -7.59
C LEU A 259 -25.69 -6.32 -7.92
N ALA A 260 -26.57 -6.10 -6.92
CA ALA A 260 -28.03 -6.23 -7.08
C ALA A 260 -28.65 -5.22 -8.07
N SER A 261 -28.04 -4.04 -8.17
CA SER A 261 -28.11 -3.15 -9.34
C SER A 261 -26.71 -2.65 -9.65
N THR A 262 -26.47 -2.33 -10.92
CA THR A 262 -25.20 -1.74 -11.36
C THR A 262 -25.36 -0.32 -11.90
N ASP A 263 -26.52 0.33 -11.72
CA ASP A 263 -26.88 1.55 -12.46
C ASP A 263 -26.04 2.78 -12.08
N LYS A 264 -25.65 2.87 -10.81
CA LYS A 264 -24.69 3.88 -10.31
C LYS A 264 -23.32 3.84 -10.99
N ARG A 265 -22.99 2.80 -11.78
CA ARG A 265 -21.78 2.76 -12.62
C ARG A 265 -21.70 3.95 -13.59
N HIS A 266 -22.84 4.54 -13.96
CA HIS A 266 -22.91 5.68 -14.87
C HIS A 266 -22.56 7.02 -14.20
N ASP A 267 -22.79 7.14 -12.89
CA ASP A 267 -22.42 8.33 -12.11
C ASP A 267 -20.92 8.35 -11.77
N ILE A 268 -20.32 7.16 -11.64
CA ILE A 268 -18.99 6.91 -11.10
C ILE A 268 -17.89 6.94 -12.17
N ILE A 269 -16.80 7.64 -11.88
CA ILE A 269 -15.57 7.59 -12.67
C ILE A 269 -14.54 6.74 -11.91
N ASN A 270 -14.48 5.45 -12.23
CA ASN A 270 -13.40 4.55 -11.80
C ASN A 270 -12.09 4.90 -12.55
N ALA A 271 -11.20 5.66 -11.91
CA ALA A 271 -9.83 5.88 -12.38
C ALA A 271 -8.76 5.39 -11.39
N ASP A 272 -9.13 4.72 -10.29
CA ASP A 272 -8.19 4.12 -9.34
C ASP A 272 -7.69 2.75 -9.83
N VAL A 273 -8.58 1.96 -10.45
CA VAL A 273 -8.24 0.78 -11.25
C VAL A 273 -7.94 1.19 -12.70
N LEU A 274 -6.86 0.60 -13.25
CA LEU A 274 -6.32 0.95 -14.57
C LEU A 274 -7.06 0.30 -15.74
N ASP A 275 -8.37 0.13 -15.65
CA ASP A 275 -9.16 -0.49 -16.72
C ASP A 275 -9.16 0.36 -18.00
N ALA A 276 -9.35 -0.31 -19.14
CA ALA A 276 -9.56 0.36 -20.41
C ALA A 276 -10.75 1.33 -20.32
N TRP A 277 -10.72 2.37 -21.15
CA TRP A 277 -11.83 3.32 -21.32
C TRP A 277 -12.71 2.99 -22.51
N PHE A 278 -12.25 2.08 -23.36
CA PHE A 278 -12.89 1.56 -24.55
C PHE A 278 -13.35 0.12 -24.29
N ASP A 279 -14.41 -0.29 -24.97
CA ASP A 279 -14.95 -1.64 -24.92
C ASP A 279 -14.01 -2.67 -25.57
N PRO A 280 -14.22 -3.99 -25.32
CA PRO A 280 -13.63 -5.03 -26.16
C PRO A 280 -14.00 -4.85 -27.65
N SER A 281 -13.22 -5.47 -28.54
CA SER A 281 -13.54 -5.51 -29.98
C SER A 281 -14.99 -5.97 -30.21
N PRO A 282 -15.70 -5.42 -31.23
CA PRO A 282 -17.03 -5.90 -31.60
C PRO A 282 -17.09 -7.42 -31.83
N ALA A 283 -16.00 -8.03 -32.31
CA ALA A 283 -15.91 -9.49 -32.51
C ALA A 283 -15.80 -10.29 -31.19
N VAL A 284 -15.36 -9.65 -30.10
CA VAL A 284 -15.44 -10.21 -28.73
C VAL A 284 -16.88 -10.13 -28.24
N THR A 285 -17.46 -8.93 -28.27
CA THR A 285 -18.80 -8.65 -27.72
C THR A 285 -19.88 -9.47 -28.43
N GLU A 286 -19.83 -9.56 -29.76
CA GLU A 286 -20.80 -10.34 -30.54
C GLU A 286 -20.68 -11.85 -30.29
N ALA A 287 -19.46 -12.38 -30.19
CA ALA A 287 -19.26 -13.80 -29.88
C ALA A 287 -19.81 -14.14 -28.47
N LEU A 288 -19.55 -13.30 -27.47
CA LEU A 288 -20.10 -13.48 -26.12
C LEU A 288 -21.63 -13.35 -26.09
N ARG A 289 -22.20 -12.46 -26.92
CA ARG A 289 -23.66 -12.23 -27.01
C ARG A 289 -24.40 -13.37 -27.72
N THR A 290 -23.79 -13.97 -28.74
CA THR A 290 -24.41 -15.02 -29.56
C THR A 290 -24.56 -16.33 -28.80
N ASP A 291 -23.52 -16.74 -28.09
CA ASP A 291 -23.44 -18.06 -27.47
C ASP A 291 -23.66 -18.06 -25.94
N LEU A 292 -24.11 -16.94 -25.34
CA LEU A 292 -24.09 -16.69 -23.89
C LEU A 292 -24.58 -17.87 -23.03
N ASP A 293 -25.78 -18.38 -23.30
CA ASP A 293 -26.39 -19.51 -22.57
C ASP A 293 -25.60 -20.82 -22.70
N TRP A 294 -24.80 -20.97 -23.75
CA TRP A 294 -23.90 -22.11 -23.92
C TRP A 294 -22.57 -21.90 -23.19
N LEU A 295 -22.01 -20.69 -23.26
CA LEU A 295 -20.77 -20.30 -22.55
C LEU A 295 -20.90 -20.40 -21.03
N LEU A 296 -22.10 -20.12 -20.48
CA LEU A 296 -22.36 -20.17 -19.04
C LEU A 296 -22.58 -21.59 -18.51
N LYS A 297 -23.13 -22.51 -19.32
CA LYS A 297 -23.47 -23.89 -18.89
C LYS A 297 -22.40 -24.95 -19.22
N THR A 298 -21.37 -24.58 -19.97
CA THR A 298 -20.41 -25.54 -20.56
C THR A 298 -19.00 -25.33 -20.00
N SER A 299 -18.40 -26.40 -19.47
CA SER A 299 -17.01 -26.36 -19.01
C SER A 299 -16.04 -26.08 -20.17
N PRO A 300 -14.99 -25.25 -19.97
CA PRO A 300 -14.03 -24.95 -21.02
C PRO A 300 -13.15 -26.15 -21.45
N PRO A 301 -12.36 -26.01 -22.53
CA PRO A 301 -11.21 -26.87 -22.78
C PRO A 301 -10.27 -26.90 -21.57
N THR A 302 -9.99 -28.10 -21.04
CA THR A 302 -9.24 -28.34 -19.80
C THR A 302 -7.86 -27.69 -19.79
N THR A 303 -7.12 -27.82 -20.89
CA THR A 303 -5.74 -27.33 -21.09
C THR A 303 -5.65 -25.94 -21.72
N CYS A 304 -6.79 -25.27 -21.94
CA CYS A 304 -6.87 -24.00 -22.68
C CYS A 304 -6.28 -24.03 -24.11
N ALA A 305 -6.15 -25.20 -24.75
CA ALA A 305 -5.36 -25.41 -25.98
C ALA A 305 -5.57 -24.34 -27.07
N GLY A 306 -6.81 -24.10 -27.52
CA GLY A 306 -7.08 -23.10 -28.57
C GLY A 306 -6.76 -21.64 -28.17
N LEU A 307 -6.71 -21.32 -26.87
CA LEU A 307 -6.18 -20.04 -26.38
C LEU A 307 -4.65 -20.04 -26.41
N THR A 308 -4.01 -21.12 -25.98
CA THR A 308 -2.55 -21.31 -26.07
C THR A 308 -2.06 -21.13 -27.51
N ASP A 309 -2.73 -21.76 -28.49
CA ASP A 309 -2.40 -21.67 -29.91
C ASP A 309 -2.60 -20.25 -30.47
N ALA A 310 -3.72 -19.59 -30.10
CA ALA A 310 -3.99 -18.20 -30.51
C ALA A 310 -2.95 -17.22 -29.95
N ILE A 311 -2.49 -17.41 -28.70
CA ILE A 311 -1.41 -16.62 -28.10
C ILE A 311 -0.10 -16.91 -28.83
N ALA A 312 0.27 -18.18 -29.00
CA ALA A 312 1.50 -18.59 -29.66
C ALA A 312 1.60 -17.99 -31.08
N HIS A 313 0.54 -18.09 -31.87
CA HIS A 313 0.43 -17.47 -33.19
C HIS A 313 0.55 -15.93 -33.14
N ALA A 314 -0.24 -15.26 -32.29
CA ALA A 314 -0.24 -13.80 -32.19
C ALA A 314 1.09 -13.20 -31.71
N ARG A 315 1.91 -13.97 -30.98
CA ARG A 315 3.26 -13.54 -30.56
C ARG A 315 4.35 -14.04 -31.49
N GLY A 316 4.14 -15.11 -32.25
CA GLY A 316 5.20 -15.77 -33.01
C GLY A 316 6.19 -16.47 -32.09
N VAL A 317 5.67 -17.31 -31.20
CA VAL A 317 6.38 -18.28 -30.33
C VAL A 317 5.66 -19.63 -30.44
N GLN A 318 6.15 -20.69 -29.79
CA GLN A 318 5.49 -22.01 -29.85
C GLN A 318 4.50 -22.22 -28.68
N PRO A 319 3.50 -23.11 -28.80
CA PRO A 319 2.55 -23.40 -27.71
C PRO A 319 3.22 -23.87 -26.41
N GLU A 320 4.32 -24.63 -26.50
CA GLU A 320 5.13 -25.06 -25.35
C GLU A 320 5.82 -23.90 -24.61
N ASN A 321 5.90 -22.70 -25.21
CA ASN A 321 6.35 -21.49 -24.52
C ASN A 321 5.25 -20.81 -23.69
N ILE A 322 3.98 -21.25 -23.77
CA ILE A 322 2.82 -20.52 -23.23
C ILE A 322 2.11 -21.30 -22.09
N LEU A 323 1.68 -20.57 -21.05
CA LEU A 323 0.78 -21.05 -20.00
C LEU A 323 -0.31 -20.00 -19.69
N PRO A 324 -1.58 -20.21 -20.09
CA PRO A 324 -2.70 -19.32 -19.74
C PRO A 324 -3.10 -19.39 -18.25
N GLY A 325 -3.79 -18.36 -17.75
CA GLY A 325 -4.37 -18.33 -16.40
C GLY A 325 -5.37 -17.20 -16.18
N ALA A 326 -6.02 -17.16 -15.01
CA ALA A 326 -7.19 -16.33 -14.67
C ALA A 326 -6.87 -14.82 -14.42
N GLY A 327 -6.00 -14.24 -15.23
CA GLY A 327 -5.36 -12.95 -15.00
C GLY A 327 -3.97 -13.09 -14.37
N SER A 328 -3.18 -12.01 -14.38
CA SER A 328 -1.79 -12.06 -13.89
C SER A 328 -1.67 -12.40 -12.40
N SER A 329 -2.68 -12.08 -11.58
CA SER A 329 -2.74 -12.48 -10.17
C SER A 329 -2.68 -13.99 -9.99
N ASP A 330 -3.55 -14.74 -10.67
CA ASP A 330 -3.58 -16.20 -10.64
C ASP A 330 -2.19 -16.79 -10.98
N LEU A 331 -1.59 -16.30 -12.07
CA LEU A 331 -0.26 -16.74 -12.51
C LEU A 331 0.87 -16.36 -11.53
N MET A 332 0.75 -15.27 -10.77
CA MET A 332 1.70 -14.93 -9.69
C MET A 332 1.57 -15.85 -8.47
N TYR A 333 0.34 -16.13 -8.01
CA TYR A 333 0.09 -17.05 -6.90
C TYR A 333 0.37 -18.52 -7.28
N LEU A 334 0.26 -18.85 -8.57
CA LEU A 334 0.77 -20.10 -9.12
C LEU A 334 2.30 -20.10 -9.07
N ALA A 335 2.98 -19.25 -9.85
CA ALA A 335 4.42 -19.39 -10.09
C ALA A 335 5.31 -19.06 -8.88
N LEU A 336 5.11 -17.90 -8.25
CA LEU A 336 6.08 -17.37 -7.28
C LEU A 336 6.29 -18.29 -6.06
N PRO A 337 5.25 -18.93 -5.47
CA PRO A 337 5.43 -19.87 -4.35
C PRO A 337 6.05 -21.22 -4.71
N ARG A 338 6.15 -21.61 -6.00
CA ARG A 338 6.93 -22.81 -6.40
C ARG A 338 8.42 -22.51 -6.49
N TRP A 339 8.77 -21.28 -6.85
CA TRP A 339 10.15 -20.88 -7.12
C TRP A 339 10.87 -20.24 -5.93
N LEU A 340 10.14 -19.80 -4.91
CA LEU A 340 10.67 -19.02 -3.80
C LEU A 340 10.20 -19.58 -2.45
N ASN A 341 11.06 -19.42 -1.45
CA ASN A 341 10.78 -19.75 -0.06
C ASN A 341 11.34 -18.64 0.87
N ARG A 342 11.19 -18.80 2.18
CA ARG A 342 11.63 -17.81 3.19
C ARG A 342 13.12 -17.47 3.14
N CYS A 343 13.97 -18.40 2.68
CA CYS A 343 15.41 -18.17 2.53
C CYS A 343 15.78 -17.46 1.21
N SER A 344 14.86 -17.39 0.24
CA SER A 344 15.11 -16.76 -1.05
C SER A 344 15.29 -15.24 -0.93
N ARG A 345 16.05 -14.68 -1.87
CA ARG A 345 16.33 -13.24 -1.99
C ARG A 345 15.95 -12.76 -3.39
N VAL A 346 15.06 -11.77 -3.42
CA VAL A 346 14.49 -11.21 -4.66
C VAL A 346 14.87 -9.74 -4.80
N LEU A 347 15.24 -9.33 -6.02
CA LEU A 347 15.43 -7.92 -6.37
C LEU A 347 14.19 -7.40 -7.10
N ILE A 348 13.68 -6.24 -6.65
CA ILE A 348 12.51 -5.60 -7.27
C ILE A 348 12.76 -4.11 -7.53
N LEU A 349 11.99 -3.51 -8.45
CA LEU A 349 11.93 -2.06 -8.66
C LEU A 349 11.22 -1.35 -7.48
N ASP A 350 11.53 -0.08 -7.25
CA ASP A 350 10.94 0.73 -6.18
C ASP A 350 10.80 2.21 -6.59
N PRO A 351 9.59 2.72 -6.89
CA PRO A 351 8.27 2.07 -6.79
C PRO A 351 7.96 1.07 -7.92
N MET A 352 7.00 0.18 -7.65
CA MET A 352 6.43 -0.74 -8.66
C MET A 352 5.03 -1.22 -8.26
N TYR A 353 4.46 -2.17 -9.03
CA TYR A 353 3.16 -2.76 -8.73
C TYR A 353 3.19 -3.51 -7.39
N GLY A 354 2.32 -3.10 -6.47
CA GLY A 354 2.38 -3.50 -5.06
C GLY A 354 2.25 -4.99 -4.80
N GLU A 355 1.60 -5.74 -5.71
CA GLU A 355 1.30 -7.16 -5.49
C GLU A 355 2.56 -8.03 -5.37
N TYR A 356 3.58 -7.75 -6.18
CA TYR A 356 4.87 -8.40 -6.06
C TYR A 356 5.48 -8.18 -4.66
N ALA A 357 5.41 -6.96 -4.14
CA ALA A 357 5.88 -6.66 -2.79
C ALA A 357 5.01 -7.29 -1.69
N HIS A 358 3.71 -7.51 -1.94
CA HIS A 358 2.80 -8.21 -1.02
C HIS A 358 3.11 -9.72 -0.99
N ILE A 359 3.03 -10.42 -2.13
CA ILE A 359 3.26 -11.86 -2.23
C ILE A 359 4.62 -12.23 -1.64
N LEU A 360 5.69 -11.54 -2.05
CA LEU A 360 7.06 -11.83 -1.60
C LEU A 360 7.23 -11.70 -0.08
N LYS A 361 6.56 -10.73 0.57
CA LYS A 361 6.76 -10.42 2.01
C LYS A 361 5.74 -11.03 2.95
N HIS A 362 4.50 -11.21 2.51
CA HIS A 362 3.37 -11.56 3.36
C HIS A 362 2.83 -12.97 3.07
N VAL A 363 2.94 -13.46 1.83
CA VAL A 363 2.56 -14.84 1.46
C VAL A 363 3.76 -15.77 1.57
N ILE A 364 4.88 -15.42 0.92
CA ILE A 364 6.10 -16.26 0.87
C ILE A 364 7.04 -15.97 2.05
N GLY A 365 7.14 -14.70 2.47
CA GLY A 365 8.00 -14.27 3.58
C GLY A 365 9.50 -14.32 3.28
N CYS A 366 9.88 -14.03 2.03
CA CYS A 366 11.27 -14.02 1.54
C CYS A 366 11.95 -12.65 1.69
N ARG A 367 13.26 -12.58 1.47
CA ARG A 367 14.02 -11.33 1.53
C ARG A 367 13.84 -10.51 0.25
N VAL A 368 13.35 -9.28 0.38
CA VAL A 368 13.15 -8.35 -0.75
C VAL A 368 14.14 -7.19 -0.70
N ASP A 369 15.14 -7.23 -1.58
CA ASP A 369 16.00 -6.08 -1.89
C ASP A 369 15.33 -5.17 -2.92
N ARG A 370 15.73 -3.89 -2.98
CA ARG A 370 15.16 -2.89 -3.90
C ARG A 370 16.20 -2.22 -4.79
N LEU A 371 15.80 -1.91 -6.01
CA LEU A 371 16.40 -0.91 -6.87
C LEU A 371 15.57 0.37 -6.75
N GLN A 372 16.09 1.37 -6.04
CA GLN A 372 15.41 2.64 -5.90
C GLN A 372 15.47 3.41 -7.22
N LEU A 373 14.31 3.85 -7.67
CA LEU A 373 14.12 4.77 -8.79
C LEU A 373 13.83 6.15 -8.20
N HIS A 374 14.37 7.20 -8.81
CA HIS A 374 14.40 8.54 -8.19
C HIS A 374 13.51 9.54 -8.93
N ALA A 375 12.83 10.40 -8.16
CA ALA A 375 11.77 11.31 -8.62
C ALA A 375 12.29 12.59 -9.31
N ASP A 376 13.60 12.78 -9.34
CA ASP A 376 14.35 13.81 -10.06
C ASP A 376 14.66 13.42 -11.51
N ASN A 377 14.63 12.12 -11.82
CA ASN A 377 14.77 11.55 -13.17
C ASN A 377 13.54 10.69 -13.53
N ASP A 378 12.33 11.23 -13.34
CA ASP A 378 11.02 10.63 -13.69
C ASP A 378 10.73 9.19 -13.17
N PHE A 379 11.52 8.69 -12.22
CA PHE A 379 11.60 7.27 -11.86
C PHE A 379 11.97 6.33 -13.03
N ASP A 380 12.85 6.77 -13.94
CA ASP A 380 13.41 5.91 -14.99
C ASP A 380 14.35 4.84 -14.44
N VAL A 381 14.44 3.72 -15.17
CA VAL A 381 15.30 2.59 -14.86
C VAL A 381 16.62 2.73 -15.61
N ASP A 382 17.69 3.10 -14.90
CA ASP A 382 19.06 3.09 -15.45
C ASP A 382 19.46 1.64 -15.83
N PRO A 383 19.76 1.34 -17.12
CA PRO A 383 20.13 0.01 -17.56
C PRO A 383 21.49 -0.46 -17.01
N ALA A 384 22.44 0.45 -16.80
CA ALA A 384 23.76 0.14 -16.25
C ALA A 384 23.67 -0.11 -14.74
N GLN A 385 22.88 0.69 -14.01
CA GLN A 385 22.58 0.44 -12.60
C GLN A 385 21.85 -0.90 -12.42
N LEU A 386 20.82 -1.18 -13.24
CA LEU A 386 20.09 -2.45 -13.21
C LEU A 386 21.01 -3.64 -13.53
N ALA A 387 21.80 -3.58 -14.59
CA ALA A 387 22.76 -4.65 -14.95
C ALA A 387 23.78 -4.92 -13.85
N THR A 388 24.28 -3.87 -13.20
CA THR A 388 25.23 -3.96 -12.07
C THR A 388 24.57 -4.61 -10.87
N ARG A 389 23.36 -4.17 -10.51
CA ARG A 389 22.62 -4.70 -9.35
C ARG A 389 22.14 -6.14 -9.59
N ALA A 390 21.83 -6.51 -10.83
CA ALA A 390 21.44 -7.86 -11.23
C ALA A 390 22.56 -8.92 -11.11
N GLN A 391 23.83 -8.52 -11.01
CA GLN A 391 24.94 -9.46 -10.73
C GLN A 391 24.89 -10.09 -9.32
N GLY A 392 24.03 -9.57 -8.45
CA GLY A 392 23.90 -10.06 -7.08
C GLY A 392 23.52 -11.54 -6.96
N ARG A 393 23.64 -12.08 -5.75
CA ARG A 393 23.03 -13.36 -5.39
C ARG A 393 21.54 -13.13 -5.12
N TYR A 394 20.74 -13.32 -6.16
CA TYR A 394 19.28 -13.30 -6.17
C TYR A 394 18.76 -14.59 -6.80
N ASP A 395 17.63 -15.09 -6.30
CA ASP A 395 16.94 -16.26 -6.88
C ASP A 395 15.96 -15.81 -7.97
N LEU A 396 15.35 -14.64 -7.78
CA LEU A 396 14.46 -13.97 -8.74
C LEU A 396 14.77 -12.47 -8.84
N ILE A 397 14.61 -11.91 -10.03
CA ILE A 397 14.49 -10.46 -10.27
C ILE A 397 13.09 -10.20 -10.82
N ILE A 398 12.37 -9.21 -10.32
CA ILE A 398 11.05 -8.82 -10.83
C ILE A 398 11.07 -7.39 -11.38
N LEU A 399 10.67 -7.27 -12.66
CA LEU A 399 10.50 -6.02 -13.38
C LEU A 399 9.04 -5.87 -13.83
N VAL A 400 8.60 -4.63 -14.04
CA VAL A 400 7.32 -4.29 -14.68
C VAL A 400 7.67 -3.27 -15.76
N ASN A 401 7.35 -3.54 -17.02
CA ASN A 401 7.74 -2.70 -18.16
C ASN A 401 6.63 -2.68 -19.23
N PRO A 402 5.96 -1.54 -19.49
CA PRO A 402 6.03 -0.26 -18.77
C PRO A 402 5.68 -0.37 -17.28
N ASN A 403 6.43 0.32 -16.41
CA ASN A 403 6.27 0.24 -14.96
C ASN A 403 4.95 0.89 -14.49
N SER A 404 4.29 0.32 -13.48
CA SER A 404 3.21 0.95 -12.72
C SER A 404 3.69 1.09 -11.27
N PRO A 405 3.66 2.29 -10.66
CA PRO A 405 2.73 3.37 -10.98
C PRO A 405 3.26 4.43 -11.95
N THR A 406 4.55 4.43 -12.30
CA THR A 406 5.22 5.58 -12.91
C THR A 406 4.91 5.80 -14.39
N GLY A 407 4.54 4.74 -15.11
CA GLY A 407 4.21 4.77 -16.54
C GLY A 407 5.44 4.84 -17.46
N ARG A 408 6.66 4.79 -16.91
CA ARG A 408 7.93 4.75 -17.64
C ARG A 408 8.14 3.42 -18.34
N HIS A 409 8.95 3.42 -19.40
CA HIS A 409 9.27 2.23 -20.18
C HIS A 409 10.75 2.22 -20.57
N LEU A 410 11.42 1.13 -20.25
CA LEU A 410 12.78 0.83 -20.68
C LEU A 410 12.74 0.14 -22.04
N ASP A 411 13.41 0.72 -23.05
CA ASP A 411 13.51 0.17 -24.40
C ASP A 411 14.00 -1.30 -24.39
N ARG A 412 13.34 -2.12 -25.19
CA ARG A 412 13.60 -3.55 -25.35
C ARG A 412 15.07 -3.84 -25.62
N SER A 413 15.73 -3.10 -26.50
CA SER A 413 17.13 -3.36 -26.84
C SER A 413 18.07 -3.09 -25.66
N LEU A 414 17.75 -2.10 -24.81
CA LEU A 414 18.47 -1.86 -23.56
C LEU A 414 18.18 -2.98 -22.55
N LEU A 415 16.93 -3.41 -22.41
CA LEU A 415 16.55 -4.48 -21.49
C LEU A 415 17.15 -5.83 -21.89
N GLU A 416 17.14 -6.22 -23.17
CA GLU A 416 17.83 -7.43 -23.65
C GLU A 416 19.35 -7.39 -23.33
N ARG A 417 20.01 -6.24 -23.52
CA ARG A 417 21.43 -6.02 -23.13
C ARG A 417 21.69 -6.11 -21.62
N VAL A 418 20.66 -5.95 -20.78
CA VAL A 418 20.70 -6.20 -19.33
C VAL A 418 20.44 -7.68 -19.03
N LEU A 419 19.41 -8.28 -19.62
CA LEU A 419 18.99 -9.67 -19.40
C LEU A 419 20.08 -10.67 -19.80
N LEU A 420 20.78 -10.43 -20.91
CA LEU A 420 21.94 -11.23 -21.34
C LEU A 420 23.13 -11.21 -20.35
N LYS A 421 23.12 -10.34 -19.34
CA LYS A 421 24.11 -10.30 -18.26
C LYS A 421 23.61 -10.92 -16.96
N VAL A 422 22.32 -11.27 -16.85
CA VAL A 422 21.76 -11.87 -15.63
C VAL A 422 22.30 -13.30 -15.49
N PRO A 423 22.89 -13.68 -14.34
CA PRO A 423 23.38 -15.04 -14.14
C PRO A 423 22.26 -16.08 -14.31
N ILE A 424 22.51 -17.16 -15.05
CA ILE A 424 21.47 -18.13 -15.47
C ILE A 424 20.71 -18.79 -14.31
N ARG A 425 21.36 -18.91 -13.14
CA ARG A 425 20.78 -19.36 -11.86
C ARG A 425 19.66 -18.46 -11.30
N THR A 426 19.60 -17.22 -11.75
CA THR A 426 18.71 -16.18 -11.26
C THR A 426 17.58 -16.06 -12.27
N ARG A 427 16.37 -16.42 -11.86
CA ARG A 427 15.17 -16.28 -12.68
C ARG A 427 14.83 -14.80 -12.84
N VAL A 428 14.18 -14.43 -13.93
CA VAL A 428 13.66 -13.07 -14.15
C VAL A 428 12.19 -13.14 -14.51
N TRP A 429 11.37 -12.35 -13.83
CA TRP A 429 9.98 -12.12 -14.16
C TRP A 429 9.80 -10.71 -14.69
N ILE A 430 9.13 -10.56 -15.82
CA ILE A 430 8.86 -9.26 -16.46
C ILE A 430 7.36 -9.15 -16.71
N ASP A 431 6.71 -8.21 -16.04
CA ASP A 431 5.29 -7.90 -16.26
C ASP A 431 5.15 -6.91 -17.42
N GLU A 432 4.61 -7.40 -18.53
CA GLU A 432 4.40 -6.64 -19.78
C GLU A 432 2.92 -6.27 -20.00
N THR A 433 2.11 -6.18 -18.93
CA THR A 433 0.66 -5.86 -18.96
C THR A 433 0.28 -4.58 -19.74
N TYR A 434 1.23 -3.68 -20.03
CA TYR A 434 0.99 -2.42 -20.74
C TYR A 434 1.81 -2.27 -22.05
N ILE A 435 2.55 -3.29 -22.51
CA ILE A 435 3.56 -3.11 -23.57
C ILE A 435 2.98 -2.81 -24.96
N GLU A 436 1.75 -3.24 -25.27
CA GLU A 436 1.06 -2.88 -26.51
C GLU A 436 0.84 -1.36 -26.67
N TYR A 437 0.79 -0.60 -25.58
CA TYR A 437 0.76 0.87 -25.62
C TYR A 437 2.11 1.51 -26.01
N VAL A 438 3.17 0.71 -26.17
CA VAL A 438 4.45 1.14 -26.77
C VAL A 438 4.59 0.56 -28.18
N GLY A 439 4.20 -0.70 -28.34
CA GLY A 439 4.15 -1.41 -29.62
C GLY A 439 4.62 -2.84 -29.49
N SER A 440 4.06 -3.75 -30.30
CA SER A 440 4.38 -5.20 -30.25
C SER A 440 5.85 -5.53 -30.55
N SER A 441 6.60 -4.63 -31.19
CA SER A 441 8.05 -4.78 -31.41
C SER A 441 8.88 -4.66 -30.12
N GLN A 442 8.37 -3.95 -29.10
CA GLN A 442 9.04 -3.72 -27.81
C GLN A 442 8.82 -4.85 -26.80
N ALA A 443 7.90 -5.79 -27.08
CA ALA A 443 7.59 -6.91 -26.19
C ALA A 443 8.65 -8.03 -26.26
N LEU A 444 8.85 -8.71 -25.12
CA LEU A 444 9.95 -9.66 -24.91
C LEU A 444 9.55 -11.14 -25.03
N GLU A 445 8.33 -11.50 -25.43
CA GLU A 445 7.90 -12.91 -25.48
C GLU A 445 8.85 -13.78 -26.33
N ARG A 446 9.26 -13.28 -27.50
CA ARG A 446 10.23 -13.96 -28.39
C ARG A 446 11.64 -14.07 -27.77
N PHE A 447 12.07 -13.05 -27.03
CA PHE A 447 13.37 -13.09 -26.35
C PHE A 447 13.35 -14.13 -25.22
N ALA A 448 12.29 -14.13 -24.41
CA ALA A 448 12.10 -15.12 -23.34
C ALA A 448 12.05 -16.55 -23.90
N ALA A 449 11.24 -16.77 -24.95
CA ALA A 449 11.02 -18.07 -25.58
C ALA A 449 12.22 -18.64 -26.36
N HIS A 450 13.03 -17.80 -27.02
CA HIS A 450 14.05 -18.27 -27.98
C HIS A 450 15.49 -17.84 -27.65
N HIS A 451 15.69 -16.88 -26.75
CA HIS A 451 17.00 -16.27 -26.47
C HIS A 451 17.34 -16.23 -24.95
N SER A 452 16.54 -16.89 -24.11
CA SER A 452 16.76 -17.01 -22.67
C SER A 452 16.60 -18.46 -22.19
N GLN A 453 17.04 -18.74 -20.95
CA GLN A 453 16.71 -19.99 -20.23
C GLN A 453 16.05 -19.73 -18.87
N ASN A 454 15.89 -18.45 -18.50
CA ASN A 454 15.57 -18.00 -17.15
C ASN A 454 14.61 -16.79 -17.11
N VAL A 455 14.21 -16.22 -18.25
CA VAL A 455 13.28 -15.07 -18.31
C VAL A 455 11.87 -15.55 -18.57
N VAL A 456 10.90 -15.06 -17.78
CA VAL A 456 9.47 -15.32 -17.96
C VAL A 456 8.73 -14.00 -18.06
N ILE A 457 7.95 -13.83 -19.13
CA ILE A 457 7.05 -12.70 -19.31
C ILE A 457 5.70 -13.06 -18.72
N CYS A 458 5.12 -12.16 -17.91
CA CYS A 458 3.73 -12.24 -17.49
C CYS A 458 2.92 -11.17 -18.21
N LYS A 459 1.78 -11.54 -18.79
CA LYS A 459 1.01 -10.65 -19.65
C LYS A 459 -0.48 -10.75 -19.39
N SER A 460 -1.04 -9.69 -18.80
CA SER A 460 -2.48 -9.58 -18.55
C SER A 460 -3.22 -9.00 -19.76
N MET A 461 -4.33 -9.64 -20.14
CA MET A 461 -5.21 -9.09 -21.19
C MET A 461 -6.21 -8.07 -20.64
N SER A 462 -6.24 -7.86 -19.31
CA SER A 462 -7.20 -6.98 -18.62
C SER A 462 -7.13 -5.50 -19.00
N LYS A 463 -6.04 -5.05 -19.63
CA LYS A 463 -5.74 -3.62 -19.84
C LYS A 463 -5.75 -3.28 -21.32
N VAL A 464 -4.79 -3.82 -22.07
CA VAL A 464 -4.63 -3.57 -23.51
C VAL A 464 -5.79 -4.12 -24.36
N TYR A 465 -6.42 -5.23 -23.97
CA TYR A 465 -7.56 -5.82 -24.71
C TYR A 465 -8.95 -5.49 -24.12
N ALA A 466 -9.02 -4.61 -23.11
CA ALA A 466 -10.23 -4.30 -22.31
C ALA A 466 -10.86 -5.50 -21.55
N LEU A 467 -10.21 -6.67 -21.50
CA LEU A 467 -10.75 -7.91 -20.93
C LEU A 467 -10.63 -8.00 -19.39
N SER A 468 -10.95 -6.92 -18.67
CA SER A 468 -10.65 -6.82 -17.23
C SER A 468 -11.54 -7.72 -16.36
N GLY A 469 -12.86 -7.66 -16.53
CA GLY A 469 -13.81 -8.56 -15.86
C GLY A 469 -13.75 -10.02 -16.37
N VAL A 470 -13.17 -10.23 -17.56
CA VAL A 470 -13.12 -11.52 -18.27
C VAL A 470 -12.03 -12.46 -17.72
N ARG A 471 -11.06 -11.93 -16.96
CA ARG A 471 -10.01 -12.69 -16.23
C ARG A 471 -9.12 -13.57 -17.12
N ALA A 472 -8.46 -12.96 -18.12
CA ALA A 472 -7.48 -13.66 -18.97
C ALA A 472 -6.05 -13.06 -18.86
N ALA A 473 -5.05 -13.94 -18.78
CA ALA A 473 -3.62 -13.66 -18.89
C ALA A 473 -2.85 -14.91 -19.34
N TYR A 474 -1.54 -14.75 -19.58
CA TYR A 474 -0.62 -15.88 -19.79
C TYR A 474 0.79 -15.56 -19.30
N LEU A 475 1.57 -16.61 -19.10
CA LEU A 475 3.03 -16.57 -19.05
C LEU A 475 3.60 -16.95 -20.42
N CYS A 476 4.73 -16.34 -20.79
CA CYS A 476 5.56 -16.77 -21.91
C CYS A 476 7.03 -16.93 -21.47
N GLY A 477 7.69 -18.03 -21.86
CA GLY A 477 9.09 -18.25 -21.53
C GLY A 477 9.69 -19.52 -22.15
N PRO A 478 10.92 -19.88 -21.75
CA PRO A 478 11.57 -21.13 -22.14
C PRO A 478 10.69 -22.32 -21.71
N GLN A 479 10.50 -23.30 -22.61
CA GLN A 479 9.64 -24.46 -22.35
C GLN A 479 9.91 -25.08 -20.97
N ALA A 480 11.18 -25.37 -20.64
CA ALA A 480 11.53 -26.01 -19.36
C ALA A 480 11.01 -25.26 -18.12
N VAL A 481 11.00 -23.92 -18.15
CA VAL A 481 10.52 -23.08 -17.03
C VAL A 481 8.98 -22.99 -17.00
N ILE A 482 8.33 -23.18 -18.15
CA ILE A 482 6.87 -23.26 -18.24
C ILE A 482 6.38 -24.65 -17.81
N ASP A 483 7.10 -25.71 -18.19
CA ASP A 483 6.80 -27.10 -17.85
C ASP A 483 6.99 -27.39 -16.34
N GLU A 484 7.84 -26.64 -15.61
CA GLU A 484 7.84 -26.58 -14.14
C GLU A 484 6.45 -26.21 -13.55
N LEU A 485 5.68 -25.38 -14.27
CA LEU A 485 4.43 -24.80 -13.78
C LEU A 485 3.18 -25.54 -14.27
N ARG A 486 3.23 -26.20 -15.44
CA ARG A 486 2.07 -26.91 -16.02
C ARG A 486 1.36 -27.87 -15.05
N PRO A 487 2.06 -28.70 -14.23
CA PRO A 487 1.40 -29.60 -13.27
C PRO A 487 0.62 -28.90 -12.15
N PHE A 488 0.84 -27.59 -11.96
CA PHE A 488 0.16 -26.77 -10.95
C PHE A 488 -0.95 -25.88 -11.53
N SER A 489 -1.10 -25.84 -12.86
CA SER A 489 -2.28 -25.26 -13.50
C SER A 489 -3.47 -26.19 -13.28
N PRO A 490 -4.58 -25.74 -12.68
CA PRO A 490 -5.78 -26.56 -12.61
C PRO A 490 -6.32 -26.82 -14.02
N PRO A 491 -7.06 -27.93 -14.25
CA PRO A 491 -7.93 -28.00 -15.42
C PRO A 491 -8.92 -26.84 -15.36
N TRP A 492 -9.28 -26.29 -16.52
CA TRP A 492 -10.23 -25.17 -16.65
C TRP A 492 -9.73 -23.82 -16.10
N ALA A 493 -8.41 -23.62 -15.98
CA ALA A 493 -7.78 -22.39 -15.45
C ALA A 493 -8.25 -21.06 -16.08
N VAL A 494 -8.76 -21.08 -17.32
CA VAL A 494 -9.45 -19.94 -17.93
C VAL A 494 -10.87 -20.37 -18.33
N SER A 495 -11.88 -19.58 -17.93
CA SER A 495 -13.29 -19.84 -18.21
C SER A 495 -13.59 -19.90 -19.72
N LEU A 496 -14.67 -20.57 -20.12
CA LEU A 496 -15.07 -20.69 -21.53
C LEU A 496 -15.32 -19.33 -22.22
N PRO A 497 -16.12 -18.39 -21.66
CA PRO A 497 -16.19 -17.04 -22.20
C PRO A 497 -14.83 -16.30 -22.14
N GLY A 498 -14.00 -16.60 -21.14
CA GLY A 498 -12.64 -16.07 -21.02
C GLY A 498 -11.73 -16.45 -22.19
N GLN A 499 -11.69 -17.75 -22.53
CA GLN A 499 -10.92 -18.26 -23.67
C GLN A 499 -11.43 -17.68 -24.98
N MET A 500 -12.75 -17.69 -25.22
CA MET A 500 -13.30 -17.17 -26.48
C MET A 500 -13.08 -15.67 -26.64
N ALA A 501 -13.29 -14.87 -25.60
CA ALA A 501 -13.04 -13.43 -25.64
C ALA A 501 -11.55 -13.11 -25.89
N ALA A 502 -10.65 -13.84 -25.24
CA ALA A 502 -9.21 -13.69 -25.46
C ALA A 502 -8.80 -14.08 -26.89
N ILE A 503 -9.30 -15.19 -27.43
CA ILE A 503 -9.04 -15.61 -28.81
C ILE A 503 -9.57 -14.56 -29.80
N ARG A 504 -10.81 -14.07 -29.63
CA ARG A 504 -11.37 -13.03 -30.50
C ARG A 504 -10.55 -11.73 -30.42
N ALA A 505 -10.10 -11.33 -29.24
CA ALA A 505 -9.30 -10.12 -29.05
C ALA A 505 -7.90 -10.20 -29.69
N LEU A 506 -7.25 -11.37 -29.65
CA LEU A 506 -5.94 -11.59 -30.30
C LEU A 506 -6.02 -11.55 -31.83
N ASN A 507 -7.19 -11.88 -32.40
CA ASN A 507 -7.45 -11.87 -33.83
C ASN A 507 -7.92 -10.51 -34.40
N ASP A 508 -8.00 -9.46 -33.58
CA ASP A 508 -8.37 -8.09 -34.02
C ASP A 508 -7.29 -7.04 -33.67
N PRO A 509 -6.06 -7.17 -34.20
CA PRO A 509 -4.98 -6.24 -33.88
C PRO A 509 -5.21 -4.82 -34.40
N GLU A 510 -6.05 -4.63 -35.43
CA GLU A 510 -6.35 -3.32 -36.00
C GLU A 510 -7.23 -2.47 -35.08
N TYR A 511 -8.33 -3.04 -34.56
CA TYR A 511 -9.20 -2.35 -33.60
C TYR A 511 -8.40 -1.86 -32.39
N TYR A 512 -7.67 -2.76 -31.73
CA TYR A 512 -6.89 -2.40 -30.55
C TYR A 512 -5.74 -1.44 -30.90
N GLY A 513 -5.10 -1.59 -32.06
CA GLY A 513 -4.15 -0.62 -32.58
C GLY A 513 -4.73 0.80 -32.71
N GLN A 514 -5.99 0.95 -33.11
CA GLN A 514 -6.70 2.23 -33.07
C GLN A 514 -6.97 2.70 -31.64
N ARG A 515 -7.48 1.82 -30.76
CA ARG A 515 -7.74 2.13 -29.35
C ARG A 515 -6.48 2.65 -28.64
N TYR A 516 -5.30 2.12 -28.96
CA TYR A 516 -4.01 2.59 -28.42
C TYR A 516 -3.68 4.02 -28.87
N ARG A 517 -3.79 4.30 -30.19
CA ARG A 517 -3.56 5.65 -30.76
C ARG A 517 -4.48 6.70 -30.11
N GLU A 518 -5.76 6.38 -29.94
CA GLU A 518 -6.72 7.25 -29.25
C GLU A 518 -6.41 7.40 -27.76
N THR A 519 -5.95 6.32 -27.09
CA THR A 519 -5.49 6.37 -25.69
C THR A 519 -4.29 7.32 -25.51
N HIS A 520 -3.35 7.37 -26.47
CA HIS A 520 -2.24 8.32 -26.44
C HIS A 520 -2.71 9.77 -26.60
N HIS A 521 -3.66 10.03 -27.51
CA HIS A 521 -4.24 11.35 -27.67
C HIS A 521 -4.95 11.81 -26.38
N ASN A 522 -5.83 10.96 -25.84
CA ASN A 522 -6.56 11.22 -24.60
C ASN A 522 -5.62 11.41 -23.40
N ARG A 523 -4.54 10.63 -23.30
CA ARG A 523 -3.52 10.79 -22.25
C ARG A 523 -2.81 12.14 -22.35
N ASN A 524 -2.43 12.56 -23.56
CA ASN A 524 -1.72 13.81 -23.78
C ASN A 524 -2.63 15.03 -23.53
N GLU A 525 -3.94 14.93 -23.79
CA GLU A 525 -4.90 15.96 -23.36
C GLU A 525 -5.13 15.98 -21.84
N LEU A 526 -5.30 14.80 -21.21
CA LEU A 526 -5.45 14.71 -19.75
C LEU A 526 -4.22 15.27 -19.02
N ALA A 527 -3.01 14.94 -19.48
CA ALA A 527 -1.77 15.45 -18.90
C ALA A 527 -1.71 16.99 -18.93
N ARG A 528 -2.04 17.62 -20.07
CA ARG A 528 -2.14 19.08 -20.17
C ARG A 528 -3.20 19.64 -19.22
N GLY A 529 -4.40 19.04 -19.16
CA GLY A 529 -5.44 19.47 -18.23
C GLY A 529 -4.99 19.44 -16.76
N LEU A 530 -4.29 18.39 -16.34
CA LEU A 530 -3.76 18.28 -14.97
C LEU A 530 -2.68 19.34 -14.66
N VAL A 531 -1.84 19.69 -15.64
CA VAL A 531 -0.83 20.76 -15.50
C VAL A 531 -1.50 22.14 -15.55
N ASP A 532 -2.12 22.47 -16.68
CA ASP A 532 -2.60 23.82 -17.03
C ASP A 532 -3.82 24.27 -16.20
N VAL A 533 -4.66 23.32 -15.75
CA VAL A 533 -5.96 23.59 -15.10
C VAL A 533 -6.00 23.15 -13.63
N CYS A 534 -5.17 22.20 -13.22
CA CYS A 534 -5.05 21.77 -11.82
C CYS A 534 -3.72 22.16 -11.14
N GLY A 535 -2.71 22.61 -11.88
CA GLY A 535 -1.39 22.94 -11.32
C GLY A 535 -0.63 21.74 -10.76
N LEU A 536 -0.92 20.52 -11.24
CA LEU A 536 -0.24 19.29 -10.81
C LEU A 536 0.98 19.02 -11.69
N GLU A 537 2.05 18.50 -11.10
CA GLU A 537 3.21 18.01 -11.87
C GLU A 537 2.92 16.58 -12.35
N VAL A 538 3.07 16.31 -13.66
CA VAL A 538 2.68 15.03 -14.29
C VAL A 538 3.89 14.35 -14.93
N LEU A 539 4.12 13.07 -14.61
CA LEU A 539 5.21 12.30 -15.22
C LEU A 539 4.89 11.94 -16.69
N PRO A 540 5.87 12.01 -17.61
CA PRO A 540 5.72 11.47 -18.95
C PRO A 540 5.61 9.94 -18.89
N ALA A 541 4.53 9.40 -19.46
CA ALA A 541 4.15 7.99 -19.39
C ALA A 541 3.70 7.44 -20.76
N VAL A 542 3.81 6.11 -20.94
CA VAL A 542 3.42 5.43 -22.19
C VAL A 542 2.14 4.59 -22.10
N ALA A 543 1.70 4.20 -20.90
CA ALA A 543 0.54 3.32 -20.67
C ALA A 543 -0.82 4.05 -20.67
N ASN A 544 -1.92 3.36 -20.32
CA ASN A 544 -3.28 3.93 -20.19
C ASN A 544 -3.53 4.70 -18.88
N PHE A 545 -2.49 5.28 -18.29
CA PHE A 545 -2.57 6.00 -17.02
C PHE A 545 -1.51 7.10 -16.93
N LEU A 546 -1.68 7.98 -15.95
CA LEU A 546 -0.73 9.00 -15.54
C LEU A 546 -0.42 8.85 -14.05
N MET A 547 0.78 9.26 -13.65
CA MET A 547 1.17 9.51 -12.28
C MET A 547 1.52 10.99 -12.13
N ALA A 548 0.98 11.62 -11.10
CA ALA A 548 1.08 13.05 -10.88
C ALA A 548 1.32 13.36 -9.40
N ARG A 549 1.92 14.52 -9.10
CA ARG A 549 2.05 15.02 -7.73
C ARG A 549 1.48 16.41 -7.53
N ILE A 550 1.04 16.65 -6.30
CA ILE A 550 0.86 18.02 -5.78
C ILE A 550 2.25 18.67 -5.67
N PRO A 551 2.44 19.91 -6.14
CA PRO A 551 3.75 20.57 -6.16
C PRO A 551 4.48 20.65 -4.82
N SER A 552 5.81 20.67 -4.89
CA SER A 552 6.67 20.90 -3.73
C SER A 552 6.43 22.28 -3.12
N GLY A 553 6.15 22.33 -1.81
CA GLY A 553 5.78 23.54 -1.08
C GLY A 553 4.29 23.64 -0.71
N SER A 554 3.42 22.80 -1.27
CA SER A 554 2.04 22.68 -0.79
C SER A 554 1.96 21.94 0.54
N THR A 555 1.03 22.39 1.41
CA THR A 555 0.63 21.66 2.64
C THR A 555 -0.35 20.52 2.36
N LEU A 556 -0.90 20.43 1.14
CA LEU A 556 -1.90 19.43 0.78
C LEU A 556 -1.29 18.04 0.55
N ASN A 557 -2.03 17.01 0.95
CA ASN A 557 -1.76 15.61 0.66
C ASN A 557 -2.83 15.06 -0.30
N VAL A 558 -2.53 13.99 -1.02
CA VAL A 558 -3.49 13.39 -1.96
C VAL A 558 -4.64 12.69 -1.27
N SER A 559 -4.49 12.21 -0.04
CA SER A 559 -5.53 11.47 0.66
C SER A 559 -6.77 12.34 0.90
N SER A 560 -6.59 13.62 1.25
CA SER A 560 -7.66 14.63 1.32
C SER A 560 -8.28 14.94 -0.06
N LEU A 561 -7.46 15.13 -1.10
CA LEU A 561 -7.93 15.37 -2.47
C LEU A 561 -8.77 14.18 -3.01
N ILE A 562 -8.31 12.95 -2.74
CA ILE A 562 -8.97 11.71 -3.15
C ILE A 562 -10.29 11.51 -2.40
N ALA A 563 -10.40 11.95 -1.14
CA ALA A 563 -11.66 11.95 -0.40
C ALA A 563 -12.70 12.87 -1.07
N GLY A 564 -12.39 14.16 -1.26
CA GLY A 564 -13.31 15.11 -1.91
C GLY A 564 -13.62 14.78 -3.37
N CYS A 565 -12.71 14.11 -4.09
CA CYS A 565 -13.01 13.59 -5.44
C CYS A 565 -14.08 12.48 -5.42
N ARG A 566 -14.06 11.59 -4.41
CA ARG A 566 -15.04 10.48 -4.29
C ARG A 566 -16.45 10.97 -4.02
N GLU A 567 -16.61 12.09 -3.32
CA GLU A 567 -17.90 12.75 -3.09
C GLU A 567 -18.56 13.23 -4.41
N HIS A 568 -17.78 13.42 -5.47
CA HIS A 568 -18.25 13.69 -6.83
C HIS A 568 -18.19 12.47 -7.76
N GLY A 569 -18.09 11.26 -7.18
CA GLY A 569 -18.03 9.99 -7.90
C GLY A 569 -16.68 9.67 -8.55
N LEU A 570 -15.64 10.48 -8.35
CA LEU A 570 -14.32 10.29 -8.96
C LEU A 570 -13.38 9.51 -8.04
N PHE A 571 -13.05 8.28 -8.44
CA PHE A 571 -12.12 7.41 -7.72
C PHE A 571 -10.72 7.55 -8.32
N LEU A 572 -9.76 7.97 -7.49
CA LEU A 572 -8.34 8.18 -7.83
C LEU A 572 -7.47 7.33 -6.89
N ARG A 573 -6.23 7.02 -7.32
CA ARG A 573 -5.35 6.13 -6.56
C ARG A 573 -4.22 6.87 -5.84
N ASP A 574 -4.19 6.76 -4.51
CA ASP A 574 -3.02 7.08 -3.68
C ASP A 574 -1.92 6.03 -3.93
N VAL A 575 -0.70 6.46 -4.27
CA VAL A 575 0.42 5.55 -4.59
C VAL A 575 1.55 5.56 -3.57
N SER A 576 1.38 6.25 -2.43
CA SER A 576 2.36 6.28 -1.33
C SER A 576 2.67 4.91 -0.72
N ASN A 577 1.80 3.92 -0.91
CA ASN A 577 2.04 2.53 -0.50
C ASN A 577 2.75 1.65 -1.55
N MET A 578 3.05 2.17 -2.74
CA MET A 578 3.66 1.41 -3.86
C MET A 578 5.20 1.48 -3.91
N GLY A 579 5.84 2.26 -3.04
CA GLY A 579 7.30 2.31 -2.96
C GLY A 579 7.87 2.93 -1.69
N THR A 580 9.19 3.14 -1.64
CA THR A 580 9.86 3.93 -0.58
C THR A 580 10.18 5.36 -1.00
N GLY A 581 10.38 5.60 -2.31
CA GLY A 581 10.61 6.94 -2.89
C GLY A 581 9.35 7.71 -3.27
N VAL A 582 8.17 7.30 -2.79
CA VAL A 582 6.87 7.89 -3.15
C VAL A 582 6.17 8.39 -1.88
N ASP A 583 6.02 9.71 -1.76
CA ASP A 583 5.38 10.37 -0.62
C ASP A 583 3.85 10.54 -0.82
N SER A 584 3.19 11.14 0.18
CA SER A 584 1.74 11.40 0.21
C SER A 584 1.27 12.56 -0.68
N ARG A 585 2.10 13.07 -1.58
CA ARG A 585 1.72 14.04 -2.63
C ARG A 585 1.47 13.37 -3.98
N TRP A 586 1.82 12.09 -4.14
CA TRP A 586 1.69 11.36 -5.40
C TRP A 586 0.36 10.59 -5.53
N LEU A 587 -0.31 10.78 -6.66
CA LEU A 587 -1.46 10.00 -7.10
C LEU A 587 -1.24 9.37 -8.49
N ARG A 588 -2.07 8.39 -8.82
CA ARG A 588 -2.18 7.79 -10.16
C ARG A 588 -3.65 7.79 -10.59
N LEU A 589 -3.87 7.98 -11.88
CA LEU A 589 -5.20 7.95 -12.49
C LEU A 589 -5.19 7.31 -13.88
N ALA A 590 -6.20 6.48 -14.15
CA ALA A 590 -6.43 5.90 -15.46
C ALA A 590 -6.89 6.96 -16.48
N VAL A 591 -6.44 6.83 -17.72
CA VAL A 591 -6.89 7.66 -18.85
C VAL A 591 -8.25 7.17 -19.32
N LYS A 592 -9.21 8.10 -19.46
CA LYS A 592 -10.56 7.83 -19.99
C LYS A 592 -10.76 8.40 -21.40
N ASP A 593 -12.00 8.37 -21.88
CA ASP A 593 -12.42 9.13 -23.04
C ASP A 593 -12.28 10.65 -22.81
N ARG A 594 -12.36 11.44 -23.89
CA ARG A 594 -12.14 12.88 -23.88
C ARG A 594 -13.16 13.65 -23.01
N PRO A 595 -14.49 13.44 -23.10
CA PRO A 595 -15.46 13.98 -22.15
C PRO A 595 -15.16 13.64 -20.67
N THR A 596 -14.92 12.37 -20.35
CA THR A 596 -14.68 11.93 -18.96
C THR A 596 -13.39 12.52 -18.40
N ASN A 597 -12.30 12.56 -19.18
CA ASN A 597 -11.05 13.22 -18.77
C ASN A 597 -11.25 14.71 -18.42
N ARG A 598 -12.12 15.42 -19.15
CA ARG A 598 -12.46 16.82 -18.82
C ARG A 598 -13.24 16.91 -17.52
N ARG A 599 -14.27 16.07 -17.31
CA ARG A 599 -15.00 15.97 -16.04
C ARG A 599 -14.07 15.64 -14.86
N MET A 600 -13.06 14.79 -15.07
CA MET A 600 -12.04 14.47 -14.06
C MET A 600 -11.20 15.70 -13.68
N VAL A 601 -10.67 16.43 -14.66
CA VAL A 601 -9.90 17.67 -14.45
C VAL A 601 -10.74 18.73 -13.72
N ASP A 602 -12.01 18.92 -14.08
CA ASP A 602 -12.89 19.86 -13.40
C ASP A 602 -13.18 19.49 -11.93
N ILE A 603 -13.35 18.20 -11.62
CA ILE A 603 -13.52 17.73 -10.24
C ILE A 603 -12.23 17.96 -9.44
N ILE A 604 -11.08 17.57 -9.98
CA ILE A 604 -9.78 17.72 -9.33
C ILE A 604 -9.47 19.20 -9.07
N ARG A 605 -9.70 20.09 -10.05
CA ARG A 605 -9.54 21.55 -9.89
C ARG A 605 -10.42 22.09 -8.76
N LYS A 606 -11.72 21.77 -8.75
CA LYS A 606 -12.66 22.25 -7.72
C LYS A 606 -12.21 21.83 -6.32
N GLN A 607 -11.76 20.59 -6.18
CA GLN A 607 -11.32 20.04 -4.89
C GLN A 607 -9.97 20.63 -4.43
N LEU A 608 -9.02 20.87 -5.34
CA LEU A 608 -7.79 21.59 -5.01
C LEU A 608 -8.06 23.04 -4.54
N VAL A 609 -8.93 23.78 -5.23
CA VAL A 609 -9.32 25.14 -4.83
C VAL A 609 -10.04 25.15 -3.48
N SER A 610 -10.94 24.20 -3.24
CA SER A 610 -11.64 24.05 -1.94
C SER A 610 -10.65 23.81 -0.80
N LEU A 611 -9.73 22.86 -0.96
CA LEU A 611 -8.72 22.53 0.06
C LEU A 611 -7.73 23.67 0.32
N GLN A 612 -7.42 24.49 -0.69
CA GLN A 612 -6.60 25.69 -0.53
C GLN A 612 -7.29 26.78 0.31
N ALA A 613 -8.61 26.98 0.17
CA ALA A 613 -9.36 27.96 0.96
C ALA A 613 -9.41 27.58 2.45
N HIS A 614 -9.86 26.37 2.78
CA HIS A 614 -9.93 25.89 4.17
C HIS A 614 -8.55 25.79 4.84
N GLY A 615 -7.47 25.60 4.06
CA GLY A 615 -6.09 25.62 4.53
C GLY A 615 -5.54 27.00 4.88
N LEU A 616 -6.24 28.08 4.55
CA LEU A 616 -5.90 29.46 4.95
C LEU A 616 -6.71 29.89 6.20
N GLU A 617 -7.98 29.50 6.27
CA GLU A 617 -8.87 29.82 7.41
C GLU A 617 -8.45 29.11 8.72
N SER A 618 -7.70 28.02 8.62
CA SER A 618 -7.19 27.24 9.76
C SER A 618 -5.81 27.71 10.30
N VAL A 619 -5.31 28.87 9.83
CA VAL A 619 -4.03 29.47 10.23
C VAL A 619 -4.19 30.96 10.65
N GLY A 620 -5.44 31.43 10.81
CA GLY A 620 -5.80 32.79 11.26
C GLY A 620 -6.01 32.90 12.77
#